data_AF-A0A382MJG9-F1
#
_entry.id   AF-A0A382MJG9-F1
#
_cell.length_a   1.000
_cell.length_b   1.000
_cell.length_c   1.000
_cell.angle_alpha   90.00
_cell.angle_beta   90.00
_cell.angle_gamma   90.00
#
_symmetry.space_group_name_H-M   'P 1'
#
loop_
_entity.id
_entity.type
_entity.pdbx_description
1 polymer ?
#
loop_
_entity_poly.entity_id
_entity_poly.type
_entity_poly.pdbx_seq_one_letter_code
_entity_poly.pdbx_strand_id
1 'polypeptide(L)'
;MQQLGFDFITTKEEETEYIRLLLIGYDLLKDFADCEKDLGYINKRVKALRDGIKDCESDIQEYSQPDNKPIIIRNYLIRTACKLQIELWNRELLPLRDYENKLLSEMELISLNMRNKAITVFNQTLDTVRLSKGKEPKIFTGLSVVEG
;
A
#
# COMPACT_ATOMS: atom_id res chain seq x y z
N MET A 1 36.13 25.89 -3.56
CA MET A 1 34.96 25.15 -3.05
C MET A 1 34.00 26.17 -2.46
N GLN A 2 32.87 26.44 -3.13
CA GLN A 2 31.82 27.27 -2.55
C GLN A 2 31.08 26.43 -1.51
N GLN A 3 31.16 26.81 -0.24
CA GLN A 3 30.24 26.32 0.78
C GLN A 3 28.84 26.74 0.36
N LEU A 4 27.97 25.78 0.07
CA LEU A 4 26.54 25.98 0.09
C LEU A 4 26.16 26.25 1.55
N GLY A 5 26.27 27.51 1.97
CA GLY A 5 25.72 27.99 3.23
C GLY A 5 24.20 27.89 3.14
N PHE A 6 23.66 26.77 3.61
CA PHE A 6 22.27 26.74 4.05
C PHE A 6 22.27 27.46 5.40
N ASP A 7 21.87 28.73 5.41
CA ASP A 7 21.47 29.40 6.65
C ASP A 7 20.17 28.72 7.10
N PHE A 8 20.32 27.65 7.87
CA PHE A 8 19.23 26.87 8.44
C PHE A 8 18.54 27.70 9.52
N ILE A 9 17.22 27.86 9.37
CA ILE A 9 16.22 28.13 10.41
C ILE A 9 16.60 29.24 11.41
N THR A 10 16.02 30.41 11.26
CA THR A 10 16.47 31.63 11.96
C THR A 10 15.69 31.96 13.23
N THR A 11 14.53 31.35 13.43
CA THR A 11 13.66 31.62 14.59
C THR A 11 13.20 30.33 15.27
N LYS A 12 12.89 30.44 16.57
CA LYS A 12 12.39 29.33 17.39
C LYS A 12 11.03 28.80 16.90
N GLU A 13 10.21 29.68 16.31
CA GLU A 13 8.96 29.28 15.65
C GLU A 13 9.21 28.43 14.41
N GLU A 14 10.17 28.82 13.55
CA GLU A 14 10.54 28.04 12.35
C GLU A 14 11.14 26.67 12.72
N GLU A 15 11.96 26.59 13.78
CA GLU A 15 12.49 25.30 14.27
C GLU A 15 11.37 24.38 14.76
N THR A 16 10.42 24.91 15.51
CA THR A 16 9.29 24.16 16.05
C THR A 16 8.40 23.61 14.93
N GLU A 17 8.13 24.42 13.92
CA GLU A 17 7.30 24.01 12.79
C GLU A 17 8.02 22.96 11.92
N TYR A 18 9.33 23.10 11.71
CA TYR A 18 10.14 22.10 11.03
C TYR A 18 10.15 20.75 11.75
N ILE A 19 10.31 20.75 13.09
CA ILE A 19 10.25 19.52 13.91
C ILE A 19 8.86 18.87 13.80
N ARG A 20 7.77 19.64 13.87
CA ARG A 20 6.41 19.11 13.70
C ARG A 20 6.21 18.46 12.33
N LEU A 21 6.71 19.09 11.28
CA LEU A 21 6.63 18.55 9.92
C LEU A 21 7.39 17.23 9.78
N LEU A 22 8.59 17.14 10.36
CA LEU A 22 9.36 15.89 10.41
C LEU A 22 8.61 14.79 11.16
N LEU A 23 8.05 15.08 12.34
CA LEU A 23 7.29 14.12 13.14
C LEU A 23 6.08 13.58 12.37
N ILE A 24 5.30 14.45 11.72
CA ILE A 24 4.16 13.99 10.91
C ILE A 24 4.62 13.17 9.70
N GLY A 25 5.78 13.49 9.11
CA GLY A 25 6.38 12.67 8.06
C GLY A 25 6.72 11.24 8.55
N TYR A 26 7.25 11.11 9.76
CA TYR A 26 7.50 9.82 10.39
C TYR A 26 6.21 9.04 10.69
N ASP A 27 5.18 9.70 11.20
CA ASP A 27 3.88 9.06 11.45
C ASP A 27 3.28 8.50 10.15
N LEU A 28 3.29 9.27 9.06
CA LEU A 28 2.81 8.80 7.76
C LEU A 28 3.65 7.62 7.22
N LEU A 29 4.97 7.62 7.42
CA LEU A 29 5.84 6.51 7.00
C LEU A 29 5.54 5.23 7.78
N LYS A 30 5.25 5.37 9.08
CA LYS A 30 4.86 4.26 9.92
C LYS A 30 3.52 3.68 9.48
N ASP A 31 2.51 4.53 9.25
CA ASP A 31 1.19 4.10 8.77
C ASP A 31 1.31 3.36 7.43
N PHE A 32 2.15 3.85 6.52
CA PHE A 32 2.43 3.17 5.25
C PHE A 32 3.05 1.78 5.45
N ALA A 33 4.03 1.66 6.34
CA ALA A 33 4.70 0.39 6.64
C ALA A 33 3.75 -0.62 7.31
N ASP A 34 2.81 -0.15 8.15
CA ASP A 34 1.78 -0.99 8.74
C ASP A 34 0.82 -1.53 7.65
N CYS A 35 0.40 -0.70 6.69
CA CYS A 35 -0.37 -1.15 5.52
C CYS A 35 0.41 -2.18 4.68
N GLU A 36 1.71 -1.96 4.42
CA GLU A 36 2.55 -2.90 3.66
C GLU A 36 2.64 -4.26 4.34
N LYS A 37 2.77 -4.27 5.67
CA LYS A 37 2.82 -5.50 6.46
C LYS A 37 1.52 -6.29 6.35
N ASP A 38 0.38 -5.62 6.50
CA ASP A 38 -0.94 -6.24 6.40
C ASP A 38 -1.19 -6.76 4.98
N LEU A 39 -0.82 -5.99 3.96
CA LEU A 39 -0.88 -6.42 2.56
C LEU A 39 -0.02 -7.67 2.31
N GLY A 40 1.18 -7.73 2.91
CA GLY A 40 2.04 -8.91 2.88
C GLY A 40 1.39 -10.15 3.49
N TYR A 41 0.62 -9.99 4.58
CA TYR A 41 -0.14 -11.08 5.19
C TYR A 41 -1.28 -11.56 4.28
N ILE A 42 -2.08 -10.64 3.74
CA ILE A 42 -3.19 -10.96 2.82
C ILE A 42 -2.66 -11.72 1.61
N ASN A 43 -1.59 -11.23 0.99
CA ASN A 43 -0.99 -11.87 -0.18
C ASN A 43 -0.56 -13.31 0.08
N LYS A 44 0.05 -13.58 1.24
CA LYS A 44 0.41 -14.94 1.66
C LYS A 44 -0.84 -15.82 1.84
N ARG A 45 -1.90 -15.29 2.45
CA ARG A 45 -3.15 -16.02 2.66
C ARG A 45 -3.85 -16.34 1.35
N VAL A 46 -4.01 -15.35 0.46
CA VAL A 46 -4.61 -15.52 -0.87
C VAL A 46 -3.82 -16.56 -1.68
N LYS A 47 -2.49 -16.51 -1.65
CA LYS A 47 -1.65 -17.51 -2.31
C LYS A 47 -1.89 -18.92 -1.76
N ALA A 48 -1.87 -19.09 -0.44
CA ALA A 48 -2.11 -20.39 0.18
C ALA A 48 -3.49 -20.97 -0.16
N LEU A 49 -4.53 -20.13 -0.20
CA LEU A 49 -5.88 -20.55 -0.62
C LEU A 49 -5.90 -20.96 -2.10
N ARG A 50 -5.26 -20.20 -2.99
CA ARG A 50 -5.18 -20.54 -4.42
C ARG A 50 -4.41 -21.82 -4.67
N ASP A 51 -3.31 -22.04 -3.95
CA ASP A 51 -2.52 -23.26 -4.07
C ASP A 51 -3.35 -24.47 -3.58
N GLY A 52 -4.04 -24.36 -2.45
CA GLY A 52 -4.96 -25.40 -1.96
C GLY A 52 -6.10 -25.71 -2.93
N ILE A 53 -6.69 -24.69 -3.58
CA ILE A 53 -7.73 -24.88 -4.60
C ILE A 53 -7.19 -25.73 -5.76
N LYS A 54 -5.98 -25.43 -6.26
CA LYS A 54 -5.35 -26.20 -7.35
C LYS A 54 -5.09 -27.65 -6.95
N ASP A 55 -4.63 -27.87 -5.71
CA ASP A 55 -4.42 -29.23 -5.20
C ASP A 55 -5.74 -30.01 -5.18
N CYS A 56 -6.82 -29.39 -4.70
CA CYS A 56 -8.16 -30.00 -4.72
C CYS A 56 -8.69 -30.22 -6.14
N GLU A 57 -8.42 -29.32 -7.09
CA GLU A 57 -8.77 -29.50 -8.51
C GLU A 57 -8.03 -30.70 -9.12
N SER A 58 -6.75 -30.85 -8.78
CA SER A 58 -5.92 -32.01 -9.18
C SER A 58 -6.49 -33.31 -8.61
N ASP A 59 -6.80 -33.36 -7.32
CA ASP A 59 -7.42 -34.52 -6.68
C ASP A 59 -8.76 -34.87 -7.33
N ILE A 60 -9.59 -33.87 -7.64
CA ILE A 60 -10.87 -34.11 -8.32
C ILE A 60 -10.65 -34.78 -9.67
N GLN A 61 -9.65 -34.36 -10.44
CA GLN A 61 -9.31 -34.95 -11.73
C GLN A 61 -8.77 -36.38 -11.56
N GLU A 62 -7.84 -36.60 -10.63
CA GLU A 62 -7.25 -37.92 -10.36
C GLU A 62 -8.31 -38.96 -9.95
N TYR A 63 -9.21 -38.58 -9.05
CA TYR A 63 -10.24 -39.48 -8.52
C TYR A 63 -11.53 -39.50 -9.36
N SER A 64 -11.58 -38.79 -10.48
CA SER A 64 -12.74 -38.83 -11.39
C SER A 64 -12.89 -40.20 -12.04
N GLN A 65 -14.14 -40.62 -12.22
CA GLN A 65 -14.48 -41.92 -12.77
C GLN A 65 -15.44 -41.76 -13.95
N PRO A 66 -15.35 -42.62 -14.97
CA PRO A 66 -16.33 -42.65 -16.05
C PRO A 66 -17.72 -43.01 -15.53
N ASP A 67 -18.75 -42.35 -16.05
CA ASP A 67 -20.15 -42.51 -15.61
C ASP A 67 -20.71 -43.94 -15.79
N ASN A 68 -20.05 -44.77 -16.59
CA ASN A 68 -20.43 -46.16 -16.85
C ASN A 68 -19.79 -47.19 -15.92
N LYS A 69 -19.01 -46.77 -14.90
CA LYS A 69 -18.40 -47.67 -13.92
C LYS A 69 -19.10 -47.59 -12.57
N PRO A 70 -19.12 -48.69 -11.79
CA PRO A 70 -19.57 -48.65 -10.40
C PRO A 70 -18.79 -47.61 -9.61
N ILE A 71 -19.50 -46.84 -8.78
CA ILE A 71 -18.92 -45.79 -7.95
C ILE A 71 -17.98 -46.42 -6.93
N ILE A 72 -16.71 -46.02 -6.94
CA ILE A 72 -15.80 -46.30 -5.83
C ILE A 72 -16.08 -45.25 -4.75
N ILE A 73 -16.71 -45.68 -3.65
CA ILE A 73 -17.15 -44.80 -2.55
C ILE A 73 -16.02 -43.88 -2.07
N ARG A 74 -14.79 -44.40 -1.93
CA ARG A 74 -13.63 -43.60 -1.52
C ARG A 74 -13.37 -42.42 -2.46
N ASN A 75 -13.32 -42.67 -3.77
CA ASN A 75 -13.08 -41.63 -4.78
C ASN A 75 -14.21 -40.59 -4.79
N TYR A 76 -15.46 -41.03 -4.61
CA TYR A 76 -16.60 -40.14 -4.49
C TYR A 76 -16.49 -39.21 -3.27
N LEU A 77 -16.10 -39.75 -2.11
CA LEU A 77 -15.93 -38.98 -0.88
C LEU A 77 -14.79 -37.95 -1.02
N ILE A 78 -13.65 -38.35 -1.60
CA ILE A 78 -12.52 -37.42 -1.83
C ILE A 78 -12.98 -36.26 -2.72
N ARG A 79 -13.59 -36.54 -3.88
CA ARG A 79 -14.09 -35.49 -4.79
C ARG A 79 -15.10 -34.56 -4.12
N THR A 80 -16.01 -35.11 -3.32
CA THR A 80 -17.02 -34.33 -2.60
C THR A 80 -16.36 -33.42 -1.56
N ALA A 81 -15.39 -33.93 -0.80
CA ALA A 81 -14.63 -33.15 0.17
C ALA A 81 -13.85 -32.01 -0.51
N CYS A 82 -13.13 -32.28 -1.61
CA CYS A 82 -12.40 -31.27 -2.37
C CYS A 82 -13.33 -30.18 -2.91
N LYS A 83 -14.50 -30.54 -3.45
CA LYS A 83 -15.49 -29.55 -3.94
C LYS A 83 -15.96 -28.62 -2.81
N LEU A 84 -16.33 -29.20 -1.66
CA LEU A 84 -16.75 -28.42 -0.50
C LEU A 84 -15.62 -27.50 0.00
N GLN A 85 -14.38 -27.99 0.00
CA GLN A 85 -13.23 -27.21 0.43
C GLN A 85 -12.95 -26.03 -0.50
N ILE A 86 -13.05 -26.24 -1.83
CA ILE A 86 -12.94 -25.18 -2.83
C ILE A 86 -14.03 -24.13 -2.62
N GLU A 87 -15.29 -24.53 -2.38
CA GLU A 87 -16.37 -23.60 -2.10
C GLU A 87 -16.10 -22.75 -0.86
N LEU A 88 -15.57 -23.35 0.22
CA LEU A 88 -15.21 -22.63 1.44
C LEU A 88 -14.07 -21.63 1.20
N TRP A 89 -12.99 -22.05 0.54
CA TRP A 89 -11.87 -21.16 0.24
C TRP A 89 -12.23 -20.02 -0.71
N ASN A 90 -13.11 -20.27 -1.69
CA ASN A 90 -13.63 -19.21 -2.55
C ASN A 90 -14.45 -18.16 -1.78
N ARG A 91 -15.22 -18.59 -0.76
CA ARG A 91 -15.92 -17.65 0.14
C ARG A 91 -14.95 -16.84 1.00
N GLU A 92 -13.83 -17.43 1.42
CA GLU A 92 -12.77 -16.72 2.16
C GLU A 92 -11.99 -15.73 1.28
N LEU A 93 -11.84 -16.01 -0.02
CA LEU A 93 -11.08 -15.14 -0.93
C LEU A 93 -11.72 -13.77 -1.17
N LEU A 94 -13.06 -13.69 -1.18
CA LEU A 94 -13.80 -12.45 -1.42
C LEU A 94 -13.46 -11.34 -0.40
N PRO A 95 -13.65 -11.53 0.91
CA PRO A 95 -13.34 -10.49 1.90
C PRO A 95 -11.84 -10.14 1.94
N LEU A 96 -10.95 -11.09 1.61
CA LEU A 96 -9.51 -10.83 1.51
C LEU A 96 -9.19 -9.86 0.36
N ARG A 97 -9.85 -10.01 -0.79
CA ARG A 97 -9.69 -9.10 -1.94
C ARG A 97 -10.24 -7.71 -1.64
N ASP A 98 -11.38 -7.63 -0.96
CA ASP A 98 -11.94 -6.33 -0.57
C ASP A 98 -11.02 -5.61 0.42
N TYR A 99 -10.40 -6.36 1.35
CA TYR A 99 -9.44 -5.80 2.29
C TYR A 99 -8.12 -5.40 1.61
N GLU A 100 -7.63 -6.18 0.64
CA GLU A 100 -6.49 -5.82 -0.22
C GLU A 100 -6.73 -4.47 -0.92
N ASN A 101 -7.88 -4.32 -1.58
CA ASN A 101 -8.23 -3.07 -2.25
C ASN A 101 -8.26 -1.88 -1.29
N LYS A 102 -8.84 -2.08 -0.09
CA LYS A 102 -8.88 -1.04 0.95
C LYS A 102 -7.47 -0.59 1.35
N LEU A 103 -6.56 -1.54 1.61
CA LEU A 103 -5.18 -1.23 1.98
C LEU A 103 -4.46 -0.47 0.85
N LEU A 104 -4.63 -0.88 -0.41
CA LEU A 104 -4.03 -0.19 -1.54
C LEU A 104 -4.51 1.27 -1.64
N SER A 105 -5.82 1.51 -1.49
CA SER A 105 -6.37 2.87 -1.47
C SER A 105 -5.85 3.71 -0.30
N GLU A 106 -5.67 3.09 0.87
CA GLU A 106 -5.10 3.75 2.06
C GLU A 106 -3.63 4.13 1.84
N MET A 107 -2.83 3.22 1.25
CA MET A 107 -1.45 3.49 0.87
C MET A 107 -1.32 4.60 -0.18
N GLU A 108 -2.22 4.65 -1.17
CA GLU A 108 -2.28 5.73 -2.15
C GLU A 108 -2.58 7.09 -1.48
N LEU A 109 -3.54 7.12 -0.56
CA LEU A 109 -3.88 8.33 0.19
C LEU A 109 -2.70 8.81 1.06
N ILE A 110 -2.03 7.90 1.76
CA ILE A 110 -0.84 8.20 2.56
C ILE A 110 0.27 8.75 1.66
N SER A 111 0.50 8.14 0.49
CA SER A 111 1.49 8.59 -0.49
C SER A 111 1.20 10.01 -1.01
N LEU A 112 -0.07 10.31 -1.29
CA LEU A 112 -0.50 11.66 -1.68
C LEU A 112 -0.26 12.67 -0.54
N ASN A 113 -0.58 12.31 0.70
CA ASN A 113 -0.34 13.17 1.86
C ASN A 113 1.15 13.44 2.09
N MET A 114 2.02 12.43 1.92
CA MET A 114 3.47 12.61 1.96
C MET A 114 3.96 13.57 0.87
N ARG A 115 3.50 13.40 -0.38
CA ARG A 115 3.87 14.29 -1.51
C ARG A 115 3.43 15.72 -1.27
N ASN A 116 2.17 15.91 -0.85
CA ASN A 116 1.63 17.25 -0.58
C ASN A 116 2.43 17.94 0.53
N LYS A 117 2.74 17.23 1.61
CA LYS A 117 3.61 17.76 2.68
C LYS A 117 4.99 18.11 2.18
N ALA A 118 5.64 17.23 1.42
CA ALA A 118 6.96 17.51 0.85
C ALA A 118 6.94 18.78 0.00
N ILE A 119 5.92 18.97 -0.84
CA ILE A 119 5.76 20.18 -1.66
C ILE A 119 5.55 21.42 -0.78
N THR A 120 4.68 21.36 0.22
CA THR A 120 4.45 22.49 1.14
C THR A 120 5.72 22.89 1.87
N VAL A 121 6.46 21.92 2.43
CA VAL A 121 7.72 22.17 3.13
C VAL A 121 8.78 22.76 2.20
N PHE A 122 8.91 22.21 0.99
CA PHE A 122 9.89 22.68 0.01
C PHE A 122 9.58 24.11 -0.44
N ASN A 123 8.30 24.43 -0.68
CA ASN A 123 7.85 25.77 -1.04
C ASN A 123 8.09 26.77 0.11
N GLN A 124 7.69 26.43 1.33
CA GLN A 124 7.94 27.28 2.51
C GLN A 124 9.43 27.56 2.70
N THR A 125 10.27 26.52 2.61
CA THR A 125 11.72 26.67 2.76
C THR A 125 12.33 27.54 1.66
N LEU A 126 11.91 27.34 0.40
CA LEU A 126 12.36 28.16 -0.73
C LEU A 126 11.97 29.62 -0.58
N ASP A 127 10.75 29.88 -0.11
CA ASP A 127 10.25 31.24 0.08
C ASP A 127 10.96 31.94 1.25
N THR A 128 11.23 31.25 2.35
CA THR A 128 12.08 31.77 3.45
C THR A 128 13.49 32.13 2.94
N VAL A 129 14.11 31.27 2.13
CA VAL A 129 15.44 31.53 1.53
C VAL A 129 15.42 32.68 0.52
N ARG A 130 14.31 32.90 -0.18
CA ARG A 130 14.16 34.04 -1.10
C ARG A 130 14.00 35.34 -0.32
N LEU A 131 13.15 35.35 0.70
CA LEU A 131 12.94 36.49 1.57
C LEU A 131 14.24 36.93 2.25
N SER A 132 15.05 35.98 2.76
CA SER A 132 16.36 36.30 3.37
C SER A 132 17.37 36.86 2.36
N LYS A 133 17.18 36.63 1.06
CA LYS A 133 17.99 37.18 -0.04
C LYS A 133 17.37 38.42 -0.68
N GLY A 134 16.31 38.99 -0.11
CA GLY A 134 15.62 40.17 -0.64
C GLY A 134 14.88 39.92 -1.97
N LYS A 135 14.50 38.67 -2.25
CA LYS A 135 13.76 38.27 -3.45
C LYS A 135 12.32 37.94 -3.09
N GLU A 136 11.38 38.26 -3.97
CA GLU A 136 9.98 37.90 -3.76
C GLU A 136 9.76 36.37 -3.78
N PRO A 137 8.88 35.85 -2.91
CA PRO A 137 8.39 34.47 -2.96
C PRO A 137 7.74 34.15 -4.32
N LYS A 138 7.88 32.91 -4.80
CA LYS A 138 7.10 32.44 -5.97
C LYS A 138 6.21 31.29 -5.52
N ILE A 139 4.91 31.45 -5.72
CA ILE A 139 3.92 30.43 -5.40
C ILE A 139 4.02 29.31 -6.45
N PHE A 140 4.49 28.13 -6.03
CA PHE A 140 4.47 26.93 -6.85
C PHE A 140 3.21 26.12 -6.58
N THR A 141 2.17 26.33 -7.38
CA THR A 141 0.97 25.50 -7.38
C THR A 141 1.16 24.32 -8.35
N GLY A 142 1.85 23.26 -7.91
CA GLY A 142 1.82 21.92 -8.54
C GLY A 142 2.14 21.81 -10.05
N LEU A 143 3.30 21.22 -10.38
CA LEU A 143 3.78 20.78 -11.72
C LEU A 143 3.72 21.75 -12.91
N SER A 144 3.13 22.94 -12.81
CA SER A 144 3.30 24.01 -13.80
C SER A 144 3.73 25.28 -13.12
N VAL A 145 4.90 25.77 -13.53
CA VAL A 145 5.35 27.12 -13.23
C VAL A 145 4.64 28.02 -14.22
N VAL A 146 3.64 28.77 -13.76
CA VAL A 146 3.17 29.93 -14.51
C VAL A 146 4.09 31.08 -14.14
N GLU A 147 4.79 31.61 -15.12
CA GLU A 147 5.57 32.84 -14.97
C GLU A 147 4.60 34.00 -14.70
N GLY A 148 4.75 34.62 -13.53
CA GLY A 148 4.26 35.96 -13.26
C GLY A 148 5.31 36.98 -13.64
#